data_AF-A0A517E1E1-F1
#
_entry.id   AF-A0A517E1E1-F1
#
_cell.length_a   1.000
_cell.length_b   1.000
_cell.length_c   1.000
_cell.angle_alpha   90.00
_cell.angle_beta   90.00
_cell.angle_gamma   90.00
#
_symmetry.space_group_name_H-M   'P 1'
#
loop_
_entity.id
_entity.type
_entity.pdbx_description
1 polymer ?
#
loop_
_entity_poly.entity_id
_entity_poly.type
_entity_poly.pdbx_seq_one_letter_code
_entity_poly.pdbx_strand_id
1 'polypeptide(L)'
;MIVWSEHIYSKPETTETSEAPEAPSVTFDEILATVASVSEINKEQIMHERHDRRVVAAINILIYVAVRMGVMTKTELTKMLSLSMSEIIRGYNKVVDRDELKRLAEKISNNLCEV
;
A
#
# COMPACT_ATOMS: atom_id res chain seq x y z
N MET A 1 -60.77 18.20 24.45
CA MET A 1 -61.26 19.44 23.83
C MET A 1 -60.07 20.10 23.15
N ILE A 2 -60.01 20.03 21.80
CA ILE A 2 -59.26 20.84 20.79
C ILE A 2 -57.73 21.02 20.99
N VAL A 3 -56.82 21.01 20.02
CA VAL A 3 -56.84 21.22 18.56
C VAL A 3 -55.63 20.49 17.95
N TRP A 4 -55.77 20.06 16.70
CA TRP A 4 -54.71 19.61 15.80
C TRP A 4 -53.62 20.66 15.57
N SER A 5 -52.40 20.23 15.26
CA SER A 5 -51.51 20.94 14.34
C SER A 5 -50.52 19.98 13.72
N GLU A 6 -50.71 19.75 12.42
CA GLU A 6 -49.75 19.13 11.52
C GLU A 6 -48.47 19.97 11.51
N HIS A 7 -47.33 19.32 11.69
CA HIS A 7 -46.04 19.87 11.29
C HIS A 7 -45.47 18.98 10.20
N ILE A 8 -45.78 19.37 8.96
CA ILE A 8 -44.91 19.11 7.82
C ILE A 8 -43.61 19.86 8.12
N TYR A 9 -42.48 19.16 8.26
CA TYR A 9 -41.22 19.64 7.68
C TYR A 9 -40.17 18.53 7.61
N SER A 10 -39.87 18.17 6.36
CA SER A 10 -38.64 17.68 5.74
C SER A 10 -37.69 16.76 6.51
N LYS A 11 -37.48 15.58 5.92
CA LYS A 11 -36.25 14.79 6.07
C LYS A 11 -35.04 15.70 5.85
N PRO A 12 -33.99 15.63 6.69
CA PRO A 12 -32.68 16.11 6.26
C PRO A 12 -32.13 15.11 5.24
N GLU A 13 -32.24 15.47 3.98
CA GLU A 13 -31.44 14.95 2.88
C GLU A 13 -30.03 15.53 3.02
N THR A 14 -29.26 15.03 3.98
CA THR A 14 -27.81 15.26 4.01
C THR A 14 -27.19 14.33 2.99
N THR A 15 -27.18 14.84 1.77
CA THR A 15 -26.10 14.74 0.80
C THR A 15 -24.85 14.09 1.37
N GLU A 16 -24.67 12.83 0.98
CA GLU A 16 -23.40 12.13 0.98
C GLU A 16 -22.39 12.97 0.18
N THR A 17 -21.66 13.85 0.86
CA THR A 17 -20.32 14.22 0.39
C THR A 17 -19.37 13.33 1.18
N SER A 18 -19.45 12.04 0.88
CA SER A 18 -18.35 11.11 1.13
C SER A 18 -17.22 11.59 0.25
N GLU A 19 -16.36 12.46 0.77
CA GLU A 19 -15.03 12.68 0.22
C GLU A 19 -14.38 11.29 0.13
N ALA A 20 -14.46 10.69 -1.06
CA ALA A 20 -13.76 9.47 -1.35
C ALA A 20 -12.29 9.75 -1.06
N PRO A 21 -11.59 8.90 -0.28
CA PRO A 21 -10.18 9.10 -0.03
C PRO A 21 -9.49 9.22 -1.38
N GLU A 22 -8.82 10.36 -1.61
CA GLU A 22 -8.06 10.62 -2.82
C GLU A 22 -7.23 9.37 -3.12
N ALA A 23 -7.44 8.77 -4.29
CA ALA A 23 -6.72 7.57 -4.67
C ALA A 23 -5.22 7.89 -4.55
N PRO A 24 -4.41 6.97 -3.98
CA PRO A 24 -2.98 7.20 -3.89
C PRO A 24 -2.46 7.51 -5.30
N SER A 25 -1.76 8.64 -5.45
CA SER A 25 -1.19 9.05 -6.74
C SER A 25 -0.24 8.00 -7.32
N VAL A 26 0.28 7.13 -6.47
CA VAL A 26 1.19 6.04 -6.80
C VAL A 26 0.47 4.70 -6.71
N THR A 27 0.57 3.91 -7.77
CA THR A 27 -0.01 2.58 -7.88
C THR A 27 0.96 1.48 -7.43
N PHE A 28 0.44 0.28 -7.14
CA PHE A 28 1.28 -0.86 -6.78
C PHE A 28 2.25 -1.25 -7.91
N ASP A 29 1.80 -1.19 -9.16
CA ASP A 29 2.62 -1.55 -10.33
C ASP A 29 3.78 -0.59 -10.55
N GLU A 30 3.61 0.71 -10.23
CA GLU A 30 4.68 1.70 -10.25
C GLU A 30 5.71 1.45 -9.14
N ILE A 31 5.26 1.09 -7.94
CA ILE A 31 6.16 0.69 -6.86
C ILE A 31 6.95 -0.55 -7.28
N LEU A 32 6.28 -1.59 -7.80
CA LEU A 32 6.92 -2.81 -8.28
C LEU A 32 7.94 -2.51 -9.39
N ALA A 33 7.59 -1.63 -10.34
CA ALA A 33 8.50 -1.23 -11.41
C ALA A 33 9.74 -0.52 -10.88
N THR A 34 9.56 0.39 -9.93
CA THR A 34 10.65 1.17 -9.35
C THR A 34 11.56 0.28 -8.51
N VAL A 35 11.00 -0.61 -7.70
CA VAL A 35 11.77 -1.60 -6.91
C VAL A 35 12.58 -2.52 -7.83
N ALA A 36 11.96 -3.03 -8.90
CA ALA A 36 12.63 -3.86 -9.91
C ALA A 36 13.80 -3.13 -10.57
N SER A 37 13.58 -1.89 -10.99
CA SER A 37 14.61 -1.05 -11.62
C SER A 37 15.78 -0.76 -10.68
N VAL A 38 15.50 -0.29 -9.46
CA VAL A 38 16.53 0.08 -8.48
C VAL A 38 17.32 -1.13 -7.97
N SER A 39 16.67 -2.29 -7.86
CA SER A 39 17.31 -3.52 -7.36
C SER A 39 18.01 -4.33 -8.45
N GLU A 40 17.82 -3.95 -9.73
CA GLU A 40 18.24 -4.71 -10.92
C GLU A 40 17.69 -6.14 -10.91
N ILE A 41 16.41 -6.29 -10.59
CA ILE A 41 15.72 -7.59 -10.52
C ILE A 41 14.47 -7.53 -11.39
N ASN A 42 14.16 -8.62 -12.08
CA ASN A 42 12.95 -8.69 -12.91
C ASN A 42 11.68 -8.68 -12.03
N LYS A 43 10.63 -7.95 -12.44
CA LYS A 43 9.33 -7.92 -11.76
C LYS A 43 8.78 -9.33 -11.52
N GLU A 44 8.88 -10.21 -12.50
CA GLU A 44 8.40 -11.59 -12.40
C GLU A 44 9.12 -12.38 -11.31
N GLN A 45 10.43 -12.14 -11.14
CA GLN A 45 11.19 -12.76 -10.06
C GLN A 45 10.71 -12.26 -8.69
N ILE A 46 10.45 -10.96 -8.55
CA ILE A 46 9.87 -10.41 -7.32
C ILE A 46 8.51 -11.05 -7.02
N MET A 47 7.68 -11.23 -8.06
CA MET A 47 6.35 -11.82 -7.89
C MET A 47 6.36 -13.31 -7.59
N HIS A 48 7.36 -14.08 -8.05
CA HIS A 48 7.30 -15.56 -8.00
C HIS A 48 8.49 -16.26 -7.33
N GLU A 49 9.69 -15.68 -7.31
CA GLU A 49 10.90 -16.33 -6.81
C GLU A 49 11.10 -16.04 -5.31
N ARG A 50 11.48 -17.07 -4.54
CA ARG A 50 11.56 -17.00 -3.06
C ARG A 50 12.87 -17.51 -2.46
N HIS A 51 13.77 -18.03 -3.28
CA HIS A 51 15.00 -18.68 -2.82
C HIS A 51 16.23 -17.76 -2.94
N ASP A 52 16.22 -16.81 -3.88
CA ASP A 52 17.29 -15.84 -4.04
C ASP A 52 17.20 -14.74 -2.97
N ARG A 53 18.31 -14.53 -2.24
CA ARG A 53 18.39 -13.54 -1.15
C ARG A 53 18.19 -12.10 -1.64
N ARG A 54 18.65 -11.76 -2.84
CA ARG A 54 18.48 -10.44 -3.47
C ARG A 54 17.01 -10.22 -3.81
N VAL A 55 16.35 -11.23 -4.39
CA VAL A 55 14.92 -11.17 -4.69
C VAL A 55 14.11 -11.02 -3.41
N VAL A 56 14.42 -11.78 -2.36
CA VAL A 56 13.75 -11.65 -1.06
C VAL A 56 13.97 -10.26 -0.45
N ALA A 57 15.15 -9.66 -0.60
CA ALA A 57 15.38 -8.29 -0.15
C ALA A 57 14.50 -7.28 -0.91
N ALA A 58 14.38 -7.41 -2.23
CA ALA A 58 13.50 -6.58 -3.04
C ALA A 58 12.01 -6.76 -2.68
N ILE A 59 11.56 -7.99 -2.43
CA ILE A 59 10.20 -8.27 -1.94
C ILE A 59 9.94 -7.56 -0.61
N ASN A 60 10.90 -7.62 0.33
CA ASN A 60 10.75 -6.96 1.62
C ASN A 60 10.64 -5.44 1.48
N ILE A 61 11.43 -4.85 0.58
CA ILE A 61 11.36 -3.42 0.25
C ILE A 61 10.00 -3.07 -0.38
N LEU A 62 9.54 -3.86 -1.35
CA LEU A 62 8.23 -3.69 -1.98
C LEU A 62 7.09 -3.69 -0.94
N ILE A 63 7.09 -4.67 -0.04
CA ILE A 63 6.13 -4.75 1.06
C ILE A 63 6.19 -3.50 1.93
N TYR A 64 7.38 -3.07 2.32
CA TYR A 64 7.56 -1.91 3.18
C TYR A 64 7.04 -0.63 2.52
N VAL A 65 7.43 -0.38 1.27
CA VAL A 65 7.05 0.83 0.53
C VAL A 65 5.53 0.86 0.27
N ALA A 66 4.95 -0.24 -0.22
CA ALA A 66 3.51 -0.32 -0.51
C ALA A 66 2.65 -0.06 0.74
N VAL A 67 3.06 -0.60 1.90
CA VAL A 67 2.37 -0.37 3.18
C VAL A 67 2.59 1.05 3.69
N ARG A 68 3.81 1.59 3.61
CA ARG A 68 4.13 2.94 4.12
C ARG A 68 3.48 4.05 3.31
N MET A 69 3.33 3.85 2.01
CA MET A 69 2.66 4.79 1.11
C MET A 69 1.14 4.63 1.10
N GLY A 70 0.59 3.67 1.85
CA GLY A 70 -0.86 3.44 1.93
C GLY A 70 -1.47 2.87 0.65
N VAL A 71 -0.65 2.38 -0.29
CA VAL A 71 -1.11 1.84 -1.58
C VAL A 71 -1.74 0.46 -1.41
N MET A 72 -1.18 -0.36 -0.52
CA MET A 72 -1.77 -1.65 -0.13
C MET A 72 -1.59 -1.91 1.35
N THR A 73 -2.60 -2.50 1.97
CA THR A 73 -2.52 -3.08 3.30
C THR A 73 -1.71 -4.38 3.30
N LYS A 74 -1.20 -4.76 4.48
CA LYS A 74 -0.52 -6.06 4.65
C LYS A 74 -1.41 -7.24 4.23
N THR A 75 -2.72 -7.13 4.46
CA THR A 75 -3.70 -8.16 4.08
C THR A 75 -3.83 -8.27 2.57
N GLU A 76 -3.92 -7.16 1.84
CA GLU A 76 -4.00 -7.18 0.37
C GLU A 76 -2.72 -7.76 -0.25
N LEU A 77 -1.57 -7.45 0.33
CA LEU A 77 -0.28 -8.00 -0.10
C LEU A 77 -0.19 -9.53 0.05
N THR A 78 -0.88 -10.14 1.03
CA THR A 78 -0.91 -11.61 1.12
C THR A 78 -1.50 -12.25 -0.13
N LYS A 79 -2.54 -11.62 -0.72
CA LYS A 79 -3.18 -12.09 -1.95
C LYS A 79 -2.31 -11.77 -3.16
N MET A 80 -1.79 -10.54 -3.23
CA MET A 80 -1.00 -10.07 -4.38
C MET A 80 0.31 -10.85 -4.56
N LEU A 81 1.04 -11.09 -3.47
CA LEU A 81 2.34 -11.76 -3.52
C LEU A 81 2.26 -13.27 -3.24
N SER A 82 1.06 -13.80 -2.98
CA SER A 82 0.85 -15.19 -2.55
C SER A 82 1.74 -15.58 -1.35
N LEU A 83 1.85 -14.67 -0.38
CA LEU A 83 2.65 -14.83 0.84
C LEU A 83 1.75 -14.92 2.06
N SER A 84 2.17 -15.66 3.08
CA SER A 84 1.45 -15.67 4.36
C SER A 84 1.59 -14.32 5.08
N MET A 85 0.61 -13.99 5.93
CA MET A 85 0.66 -12.78 6.75
C MET A 85 1.96 -12.68 7.58
N SER A 86 2.42 -13.81 8.11
CA SER A 86 3.67 -13.88 8.89
C SER A 86 4.90 -13.50 8.06
N GLU A 87 4.95 -13.90 6.80
CA GLU A 87 6.03 -13.52 5.88
C GLU A 87 5.97 -12.04 5.53
N ILE A 88 4.77 -11.50 5.27
CA ILE A 88 4.56 -10.07 5.02
C ILE A 88 5.05 -9.23 6.22
N ILE A 89 4.63 -9.59 7.45
CA ILE A 89 5.05 -8.90 8.67
C ILE A 89 6.57 -9.00 8.85
N ARG A 90 7.15 -10.19 8.67
CA ARG A 90 8.60 -10.40 8.78
C ARG A 90 9.35 -9.57 7.76
N GLY A 91 8.90 -9.52 6.51
CA GLY A 91 9.52 -8.74 5.45
C GLY A 91 9.48 -7.25 5.74
N TYR A 92 8.32 -6.74 6.16
CA TYR A 92 8.14 -5.36 6.60
C TYR A 92 9.11 -4.99 7.74
N ASN A 93 9.12 -5.77 8.82
CA ASN A 93 9.96 -5.50 9.98
C ASN A 93 11.45 -5.60 9.63
N LYS A 94 11.83 -6.50 8.72
CA LYS A 94 13.22 -6.64 8.30
C LYS A 94 13.77 -5.38 7.61
N VAL A 95 12.92 -4.60 6.95
CA VAL A 95 13.29 -3.28 6.41
C VAL A 95 13.34 -2.23 7.51
N VAL A 96 12.35 -2.24 8.43
CA VAL A 96 12.32 -1.32 9.59
C VAL A 96 13.59 -1.43 10.43
N ASP A 97 14.05 -2.66 10.69
CA ASP A 97 15.16 -2.95 11.59
C ASP A 97 16.55 -2.78 10.93
N ARG A 98 16.62 -2.55 9.62
CA ARG A 98 17.88 -2.46 8.86
C ARG A 98 17.99 -1.12 8.15
N ASP A 99 18.85 -0.25 8.67
CA ASP A 99 19.08 1.09 8.13
C ASP A 99 19.41 1.09 6.63
N GLU A 100 20.19 0.13 6.15
CA GLU A 100 20.54 0.01 4.73
C GLU A 100 19.31 -0.21 3.84
N LEU A 101 18.41 -1.12 4.24
CA LEU A 101 17.18 -1.40 3.50
C LEU A 101 16.20 -0.24 3.60
N LYS A 102 16.16 0.41 4.76
CA LYS A 102 15.31 1.57 5.00
C LYS A 102 15.72 2.76 4.11
N ARG A 103 17.02 3.07 4.03
CA ARG A 103 17.55 4.10 3.12
C ARG A 103 17.23 3.80 1.67
N LEU A 104 17.35 2.53 1.26
CA LEU A 104 17.01 2.13 -0.10
C LEU A 104 15.50 2.29 -0.38
N ALA A 105 14.65 1.92 0.58
CA ALA A 105 13.21 2.13 0.50
C ALA A 105 12.85 3.63 0.44
N GLU A 106 13.51 4.47 1.24
CA GLU A 106 13.32 5.93 1.20
C GLU A 106 13.72 6.52 -0.16
N LYS A 107 14.85 6.07 -0.73
CA LYS A 107 15.25 6.45 -2.10
C LYS A 107 14.18 6.07 -3.13
N ILE A 108 13.61 4.88 -3.03
CA ILE A 108 12.54 4.41 -3.92
C ILE A 108 11.28 5.27 -3.74
N SER A 109 10.89 5.56 -2.50
CA SER A 109 9.74 6.44 -2.23
C SER A 109 9.94 7.84 -2.79
N ASN A 110 11.14 8.42 -2.68
CA ASN A 110 11.43 9.73 -3.26
C ASN A 110 11.33 9.72 -4.79
N ASN A 111 11.87 8.68 -5.44
CA ASN A 111 11.76 8.52 -6.89
C ASN A 111 10.31 8.42 -7.38
N LEU A 112 9.38 7.95 -6.54
CA LEU A 112 7.95 7.84 -6.86
C LEU A 112 7.19 9.16 -6.66
N CYS A 113 7.71 10.09 -5.86
CA CYS A 113 7.10 11.40 -5.62
C CYS A 113 7.62 12.51 -6.55
N GLU A 114 8.76 12.28 -7.21
CA GLU A 114 9.35 13.22 -8.19
C GLU A 114 8.82 13.02 -9.62
N VAL A 115 7.95 12.03 -9.85
CA VAL A 115 7.27 11.73 -11.12
C VAL A 115 5.87 12.34 -11.11
#